data_AF-A0AAD5HP95-F1
#
_entry.id   AF-A0AAD5HP95-F1
#
_cell.length_a   1.000
_cell.length_b   1.000
_cell.length_c   1.000
_cell.angle_alpha   90.00
_cell.angle_beta   90.00
_cell.angle_gamma   90.00
#
_symmetry.space_group_name_H-M   'P 1'
#
loop_
_entity.id
_entity.type
_entity.pdbx_description
1 polymer ?
#
loop_
_entity_poly.entity_id
_entity_poly.type
_entity_poly.pdbx_seq_one_letter_code
_entity_poly.pdbx_strand_id
1 'polypeptide(L)'
;MPADAPLSELPIIAALQDDDSMLTRRFGKEVVNYYAGGRINRYSFLRADAAFLRKAAVSPTARYLALNDLNPLVVDKKKLAYLTFDEVQSLVGPDPFGLTEDEAIQAFDSAQTKPLIVFLGMLEGDNETDHIASGDHGDIKGHPYFAVDITPKGTHVEKATSFLADKEGKGLSLDKNPRAMSHNPDAAAMYAQARSIVDWNARNPFCAGCGQPNLSVHAGYKRVCPSTDRKGGDSGEPRGDCPTRHGVSNVCFPRTDPTMIAAVVSADGKRLLLGRQKRWPPYWYSTLAGFLEPGESIEESVRREVWEESGVRVGRVVIHSSQPWPYPASLMIGAIAQALPGDGEKITLNDKELEVAKWFEIEEVRKALETGTSPLGEAAPEGYKEGDLRLPPIQAIANRLITAVVEGFLSAAPKI
;
A
#
# COMPACT_ATOMS: atom_id res chain seq x y z
N MET A 1 -10.03 24.11 5.11
CA MET A 1 -11.08 23.40 4.35
C MET A 1 -12.42 24.02 4.67
N PRO A 2 -13.32 24.30 3.71
CA PRO A 2 -14.74 24.38 4.02
C PRO A 2 -15.20 23.00 4.52
N ALA A 3 -15.98 22.97 5.58
CA ALA A 3 -16.11 21.81 6.46
C ALA A 3 -17.06 20.69 5.98
N ASP A 4 -17.79 20.83 4.87
CA ASP A 4 -19.01 20.02 4.65
C ASP A 4 -19.23 19.45 3.23
N ALA A 5 -18.19 19.25 2.41
CA ALA A 5 -18.37 18.42 1.20
C ALA A 5 -18.32 16.93 1.60
N PRO A 6 -19.30 16.09 1.19
CA PRO A 6 -19.24 14.65 1.44
C PRO A 6 -17.96 14.09 0.80
N LEU A 7 -17.09 13.50 1.62
CA LEU A 7 -15.85 12.88 1.16
C LEU A 7 -16.20 11.75 0.21
N SER A 8 -15.76 11.86 -1.05
CA SER A 8 -15.85 10.77 -2.03
C SER A 8 -15.30 9.47 -1.45
N GLU A 9 -16.02 8.36 -1.66
CA GLU A 9 -15.59 7.03 -1.21
C GLU A 9 -14.41 6.48 -2.02
N LEU A 10 -14.15 7.07 -3.20
CA LEU A 10 -13.03 6.73 -4.08
C LEU A 10 -12.09 7.94 -4.26
N PRO A 11 -10.79 7.69 -4.44
CA PRO A 11 -9.81 8.77 -4.65
C PRO A 11 -10.07 9.53 -5.95
N ILE A 12 -9.77 10.83 -5.92
CA ILE A 12 -9.76 11.71 -7.08
C ILE A 12 -8.39 12.40 -7.10
N ILE A 13 -7.66 12.29 -8.20
CA ILE A 13 -6.45 13.08 -8.42
C ILE A 13 -6.87 14.42 -8.98
N ALA A 14 -6.49 15.52 -8.32
CA ALA A 14 -6.89 16.87 -8.72
C ALA A 14 -6.52 17.19 -10.19
N ALA A 15 -5.34 16.76 -10.64
CA ALA A 15 -4.89 16.92 -12.03
C ALA A 15 -5.77 16.19 -13.07
N LEU A 16 -6.60 15.24 -12.64
CA LEU A 16 -7.44 14.41 -13.52
C LEU A 16 -8.94 14.75 -13.43
N GLN A 17 -9.33 15.64 -12.51
CA GLN A 17 -10.75 15.93 -12.25
C GLN A 17 -11.46 16.48 -13.50
N ASP A 18 -10.78 17.38 -14.21
CA ASP A 18 -11.26 18.04 -15.42
C ASP A 18 -10.44 17.63 -16.66
N ASP A 19 -9.78 16.46 -16.63
CA ASP A 19 -8.99 16.01 -17.77
C ASP A 19 -9.89 15.65 -18.97
N ASP A 20 -9.65 16.33 -20.10
CA ASP A 20 -10.24 16.05 -21.43
C ASP A 20 -9.14 15.77 -22.47
N SER A 21 -8.00 15.24 -22.01
CA SER A 21 -6.90 14.85 -22.89
C SER A 21 -7.36 13.87 -23.97
N MET A 22 -6.55 13.78 -25.05
CA MET A 22 -6.76 12.78 -26.11
C MET A 22 -6.85 11.37 -25.52
N LEU A 23 -6.05 11.06 -24.50
CA LEU A 23 -6.06 9.74 -23.85
C LEU A 23 -7.37 9.50 -23.10
N THR A 24 -7.85 10.47 -22.33
CA THR A 24 -9.13 10.33 -21.61
C THR A 24 -10.31 10.16 -22.56
N ARG A 25 -10.35 10.90 -23.68
CA ARG A 25 -11.39 10.72 -24.69
C ARG A 25 -11.36 9.35 -25.39
N ARG A 26 -10.16 8.76 -25.54
CA ARG A 26 -9.95 7.49 -26.26
C ARG A 26 -10.13 6.26 -25.36
N PHE A 27 -9.60 6.31 -24.14
CA PHE A 27 -9.53 5.17 -23.22
C PHE A 27 -10.51 5.29 -22.04
N GLY A 28 -11.16 6.45 -21.90
CA GLY A 28 -11.95 6.81 -20.73
C GLY A 28 -11.10 7.47 -19.65
N LYS A 29 -11.78 7.98 -18.61
CA LYS A 29 -11.10 8.57 -17.44
C LYS A 29 -10.27 7.51 -16.73
N GLU A 30 -9.09 7.92 -16.26
CA GLU A 30 -8.22 7.05 -15.47
C GLU A 30 -8.92 6.59 -14.18
N VAL A 31 -8.80 5.30 -13.87
CA VAL A 31 -9.33 4.73 -12.63
C VAL A 31 -8.26 4.78 -11.55
N VAL A 32 -8.49 5.62 -10.54
CA VAL A 32 -7.66 5.69 -9.34
C VAL A 32 -8.26 4.76 -8.28
N ASN A 33 -7.51 3.73 -7.88
CA ASN A 33 -7.96 2.78 -6.88
C ASN A 33 -7.64 3.24 -5.45
N TYR A 34 -8.33 2.65 -4.47
CA TYR A 34 -8.07 2.86 -3.04
C TYR A 34 -6.60 2.56 -2.69
N TYR A 35 -6.04 3.22 -1.67
CA TYR A 35 -4.59 3.23 -1.36
C TYR A 35 -3.67 3.90 -2.41
N ALA A 36 -4.18 4.27 -3.59
CA ALA A 36 -3.49 5.13 -4.55
C ALA A 36 -4.03 6.57 -4.50
N GLY A 37 -3.53 7.44 -5.39
CA GLY A 37 -4.01 8.83 -5.51
C GLY A 37 -3.63 9.75 -4.35
N GLY A 38 -2.56 9.42 -3.61
CA GLY A 38 -2.06 10.28 -2.54
C GLY A 38 -1.66 11.66 -3.04
N ARG A 39 -1.92 12.69 -2.23
CA ARG A 39 -1.67 14.10 -2.59
C ARG A 39 -0.23 14.57 -2.37
N ILE A 40 0.59 13.75 -1.73
CA ILE A 40 1.99 14.10 -1.48
C ILE A 40 2.86 13.77 -2.69
N ASN A 41 3.75 14.69 -3.04
CA ASN A 41 4.88 14.40 -3.88
C ASN A 41 5.94 13.67 -3.05
N ARG A 42 6.43 12.53 -3.54
CA ARG A 42 7.33 11.67 -2.78
C ARG A 42 8.75 12.22 -2.63
N TYR A 43 9.16 13.15 -3.50
CA TYR A 43 10.49 13.77 -3.49
C TYR A 43 11.63 12.77 -3.22
N SER A 44 11.65 11.65 -3.96
CA SER A 44 12.52 10.52 -3.63
C SER A 44 14.01 10.84 -3.67
N PHE A 45 14.41 11.84 -4.45
CA PHE A 45 15.78 12.31 -4.55
C PHE A 45 16.27 13.02 -3.28
N LEU A 46 15.37 13.55 -2.44
CA LEU A 46 15.72 14.21 -1.17
C LEU A 46 15.97 13.22 -0.01
N ARG A 47 15.72 11.93 -0.22
CA ARG A 47 15.80 10.93 0.86
C ARG A 47 17.22 10.72 1.38
N ALA A 48 18.23 11.01 0.58
CA ALA A 48 19.64 10.95 0.99
C ALA A 48 20.17 12.31 1.51
N ASP A 49 19.39 13.38 1.37
CA ASP A 49 19.80 14.73 1.74
C ASP A 49 19.56 14.97 3.23
N ALA A 50 20.58 14.71 4.05
CA ALA A 50 20.51 14.95 5.49
C ALA A 50 20.24 16.42 5.83
N ALA A 51 20.78 17.38 5.06
CA ALA A 51 20.57 18.80 5.34
C ALA A 51 19.11 19.21 5.14
N PHE A 52 18.47 18.71 4.08
CA PHE A 52 17.04 18.86 3.86
C PHE A 52 16.23 18.18 4.97
N LEU A 53 16.49 16.89 5.23
CA LEU A 53 15.69 16.08 6.15
C LEU A 53 15.72 16.63 7.58
N ARG A 54 16.87 17.15 8.05
CA ARG A 54 16.99 17.78 9.37
C ARG A 54 16.06 18.98 9.51
N LYS A 55 16.02 19.86 8.51
CA LYS A 55 15.14 21.03 8.48
C LYS A 55 13.68 20.62 8.32
N ALA A 56 13.39 19.67 7.44
CA ALA A 56 12.05 19.18 7.18
C ALA A 56 11.43 18.51 8.42
N ALA A 57 12.22 17.71 9.15
CA ALA A 57 11.74 17.02 10.34
C ALA A 57 11.30 17.97 11.46
N VAL A 58 12.03 19.07 11.65
CA VAL A 58 11.75 20.04 12.72
C VAL A 58 10.88 21.22 12.27
N SER A 59 10.40 21.21 11.02
CA SER A 59 9.51 22.26 10.52
C SER A 59 8.23 22.31 11.38
N PRO A 60 7.71 23.52 11.72
CA PRO A 60 6.42 23.67 12.40
C PRO A 60 5.23 23.05 11.62
N THR A 61 5.37 22.92 10.30
CA THR A 61 4.33 22.31 9.45
C THR A 61 4.54 20.82 9.21
N ALA A 62 5.63 20.23 9.72
CA ALA A 62 5.86 18.80 9.65
C ALA A 62 4.74 18.00 10.33
N ARG A 63 4.34 16.91 9.68
CA ARG A 63 3.29 16.01 10.17
C ARG A 63 3.79 14.58 10.25
N TYR A 64 3.54 13.94 11.38
CA TYR A 64 4.01 12.61 11.70
C TYR A 64 2.83 11.65 11.88
N LEU A 65 2.79 10.60 11.05
CA LEU A 65 1.90 9.46 11.24
C LEU A 65 2.59 8.42 12.11
N ALA A 66 2.04 8.12 13.28
CA ALA A 66 2.58 7.09 14.16
C ALA A 66 1.94 5.72 13.87
N LEU A 67 2.76 4.66 13.84
CA LEU A 67 2.31 3.28 13.66
C LEU A 67 2.78 2.41 14.84
N ASN A 68 1.87 1.66 15.44
CA ASN A 68 2.20 0.62 16.44
C ASN A 68 1.83 -0.75 15.88
N ASP A 69 2.84 -1.61 15.71
CA ASP A 69 2.70 -2.93 15.08
C ASP A 69 1.97 -2.82 13.73
N LEU A 70 2.40 -1.84 12.92
CA LEU A 70 1.84 -1.49 11.61
C LEU A 70 0.41 -0.91 11.64
N ASN A 71 -0.22 -0.77 12.80
CA ASN A 71 -1.53 -0.15 12.97
C ASN A 71 -1.38 1.37 13.13
N PRO A 72 -2.10 2.20 12.36
CA PRO A 72 -1.95 3.64 12.43
C PRO A 72 -2.70 4.21 13.65
N LEU A 73 -2.15 5.27 14.24
CA LEU A 73 -2.94 6.16 15.09
C LEU A 73 -3.96 6.92 14.24
N VAL A 74 -5.19 6.97 14.73
CA VAL A 74 -6.34 7.58 14.06
C VAL A 74 -7.10 8.51 15.00
N VAL A 75 -7.71 9.54 14.43
CA VAL A 75 -8.72 10.37 15.11
C VAL A 75 -10.05 9.64 15.12
N ASP A 76 -10.38 8.98 14.00
CA ASP A 76 -11.55 8.13 13.82
C ASP A 76 -11.29 7.10 12.71
N LYS A 77 -12.24 6.17 12.47
CA LYS A 77 -12.07 5.10 11.45
C LYS A 77 -11.78 5.61 10.03
N LYS A 78 -12.14 6.86 9.71
CA LYS A 78 -11.95 7.49 8.40
C LYS A 78 -10.67 8.32 8.30
N LYS A 79 -10.13 8.84 9.42
CA LYS A 79 -9.06 9.85 9.43
C LYS A 79 -7.86 9.43 10.28
N LEU A 80 -6.67 9.50 9.68
CA LEU A 80 -5.39 9.35 10.39
C LEU A 80 -5.17 10.51 11.39
N ALA A 81 -4.44 10.21 12.46
CA ALA A 81 -3.90 11.22 13.36
C ALA A 81 -2.52 11.66 12.86
N TYR A 82 -2.34 12.96 12.68
CA TYR A 82 -1.06 13.57 12.33
C TYR A 82 -0.55 14.41 13.49
N LEU A 83 0.65 14.07 13.98
CA LEU A 83 1.29 14.72 15.11
C LEU A 83 2.28 15.78 14.64
N THR A 84 2.55 16.78 15.47
CA THR A 84 3.65 17.75 15.23
C THR A 84 5.00 17.17 15.64
N PHE A 85 6.10 17.87 15.29
CA PHE A 85 7.43 17.48 15.77
C PHE A 85 7.53 17.51 17.30
N ASP A 86 7.04 18.56 17.96
CA ASP A 86 7.06 18.69 19.43
C ASP A 86 6.38 17.50 20.12
N GLU A 87 5.32 17.00 19.51
CA GLU A 87 4.60 15.84 20.03
C GLU A 87 5.39 14.54 19.95
N VAL A 88 6.25 14.36 18.94
CA VAL A 88 7.05 13.13 18.72
C VAL A 88 8.50 13.26 19.19
N GLN A 89 8.99 14.46 19.50
CA GLN A 89 10.40 14.75 19.81
C GLN A 89 10.94 13.87 20.95
N SER A 90 10.13 13.58 21.97
CA SER A 90 10.52 12.71 23.09
C SER A 90 10.89 11.28 22.66
N LEU A 91 10.31 10.81 21.55
CA LEU A 91 10.61 9.53 20.93
C LEU A 91 11.81 9.60 19.98
N VAL A 92 11.76 10.57 19.06
CA VAL A 92 12.70 10.63 17.92
C VAL A 92 13.99 11.40 18.19
N GLY A 93 14.03 12.11 19.32
CA GLY A 93 15.12 13.01 19.68
C GLY A 93 15.01 14.39 18.99
N PRO A 94 15.90 15.34 19.35
CA PRO A 94 15.85 16.70 18.83
C PRO A 94 16.37 16.82 17.38
N ASP A 95 17.15 15.84 16.90
CA ASP A 95 17.70 15.84 15.54
C ASP A 95 17.69 14.41 14.95
N PRO A 96 16.54 13.92 14.48
CA PRO A 96 16.38 12.54 14.01
C PRO A 96 17.21 12.18 12.76
N PHE A 97 17.64 13.19 11.99
CA PHE A 97 18.43 13.03 10.76
C PHE A 97 19.81 13.68 10.87
N GLY A 98 20.34 13.80 12.08
CA GLY A 98 21.58 14.54 12.36
C GLY A 98 22.85 13.96 11.75
N LEU A 99 22.82 12.71 11.31
CA LEU A 99 23.96 12.02 10.68
C LEU A 99 23.74 11.86 9.18
N THR A 100 24.80 12.07 8.42
CA THR A 100 24.90 11.60 7.02
C THR A 100 24.89 10.07 6.97
N GLU A 101 24.70 9.49 5.77
CA GLU A 101 24.74 8.02 5.60
C GLU A 101 26.08 7.43 6.09
N ASP A 102 27.21 8.03 5.73
CA ASP A 102 28.55 7.55 6.11
C ASP A 102 28.77 7.63 7.62
N GLU A 103 28.38 8.75 8.25
CA GLU A 103 28.46 8.91 9.70
C GLU A 103 27.56 7.91 10.42
N ALA A 104 26.35 7.65 9.90
CA ALA A 104 25.42 6.68 10.47
C ALA A 104 25.95 5.24 10.35
N ILE A 105 26.63 4.90 9.25
CA ILE A 105 27.30 3.60 9.06
C ILE A 105 28.45 3.44 10.06
N GLN A 106 29.30 4.46 10.21
CA GLN A 106 30.43 4.44 11.16
C GLN A 106 29.99 4.42 12.63
N ALA A 107 28.86 5.07 12.93
CA ALA A 107 28.26 5.11 14.25
C ALA A 107 27.31 3.93 14.53
N PHE A 108 27.24 2.94 13.63
CA PHE A 108 26.30 1.84 13.78
C PHE A 108 26.58 1.00 15.02
N ASP A 109 25.53 0.80 15.81
CA ASP A 109 25.54 0.00 17.03
C ASP A 109 24.29 -0.88 17.04
N SER A 110 24.47 -2.18 16.84
CA SER A 110 23.38 -3.15 16.83
C SER A 110 22.76 -3.42 18.21
N ALA A 111 23.42 -3.01 19.30
CA ALA A 111 22.87 -3.11 20.66
C ALA A 111 21.84 -2.01 20.96
N GLN A 112 21.82 -0.94 20.17
CA GLN A 112 20.90 0.18 20.33
C GLN A 112 19.73 0.07 19.36
N THR A 113 18.51 0.11 19.89
CA THR A 113 17.33 0.32 19.06
C THR A 113 17.15 1.82 18.84
N LYS A 114 16.72 2.23 17.64
CA LYS A 114 16.28 3.60 17.32
C LYS A 114 14.85 3.52 16.75
N PRO A 115 13.97 4.52 16.99
CA PRO A 115 12.68 4.54 16.31
C PRO A 115 12.93 4.69 14.80
N LEU A 116 12.18 3.95 13.99
CA LEU A 116 12.24 4.12 12.54
C LEU A 116 11.44 5.37 12.17
N ILE A 117 12.05 6.25 11.39
CA ILE A 117 11.42 7.45 10.86
C ILE A 117 11.52 7.40 9.34
N VAL A 118 10.37 7.52 8.68
CA VAL A 118 10.25 7.40 7.23
C VAL A 118 9.80 8.72 6.65
N PHE A 119 10.53 9.28 5.68
CA PHE A 119 10.07 10.47 4.95
C PHE A 119 9.09 10.06 3.85
N LEU A 120 7.83 10.45 3.99
CA LEU A 120 6.77 10.05 3.06
C LEU A 120 6.75 10.97 1.83
N GLY A 121 7.03 12.26 2.02
CA GLY A 121 7.02 13.25 0.96
C GLY A 121 6.59 14.64 1.45
N MET A 122 6.26 15.49 0.50
CA MET A 122 5.77 16.86 0.73
C MET A 122 4.36 16.99 0.20
N LEU A 123 3.48 17.65 0.96
CA LEU A 123 2.20 18.11 0.44
C LEU A 123 2.38 19.50 -0.16
N GLU A 124 2.11 19.62 -1.45
CA GLU A 124 2.18 20.87 -2.22
C GLU A 124 0.83 21.62 -2.23
N GLY A 125 0.82 22.96 -2.36
CA GLY A 125 -0.39 23.79 -2.49
C GLY A 125 -0.16 25.31 -2.62
N ASP A 126 -1.18 26.03 -3.11
CA ASP A 126 -1.08 27.45 -3.49
C ASP A 126 -0.76 28.44 -2.35
N ASN A 127 -0.93 28.04 -1.08
CA ASN A 127 -0.64 28.84 0.12
C ASN A 127 0.62 28.37 0.87
N GLU A 128 1.55 27.74 0.16
CA GLU A 128 2.84 27.26 0.68
C GLU A 128 3.64 28.37 1.36
N THR A 129 3.83 28.25 2.67
CA THR A 129 4.61 29.19 3.50
C THR A 129 5.97 28.66 3.91
N ASP A 130 6.17 27.33 3.82
CA ASP A 130 7.43 26.70 4.20
C ASP A 130 8.33 26.50 2.98
N HIS A 131 9.50 27.10 3.06
CA HIS A 131 10.59 26.94 2.11
C HIS A 131 11.71 26.19 2.81
N ILE A 132 11.93 24.94 2.43
CA ILE A 132 12.94 24.09 3.03
C ILE A 132 14.08 23.93 2.03
N ALA A 133 15.19 24.63 2.30
CA ALA A 133 16.39 24.55 1.49
C ALA A 133 17.00 23.14 1.53
N SER A 134 17.07 22.50 0.36
CA SER A 134 17.84 21.28 0.11
C SER A 134 19.32 21.59 -0.17
N GLY A 135 20.16 20.56 -0.18
CA GLY A 135 21.57 20.67 -0.53
C GLY A 135 21.76 21.05 -2.01
N ASP A 136 21.20 20.26 -2.92
CA ASP A 136 21.50 20.34 -4.36
C ASP A 136 20.29 20.69 -5.25
N HIS A 137 19.09 20.86 -4.67
CA HIS A 137 17.84 21.00 -5.43
C HIS A 137 17.07 22.29 -5.14
N GLY A 138 17.73 23.27 -4.50
CA GLY A 138 17.12 24.55 -4.13
C GLY A 138 16.08 24.44 -3.02
N ASP A 139 15.22 25.45 -2.93
CA ASP A 139 14.16 25.48 -1.92
C ASP A 139 12.98 24.62 -2.35
N ILE A 140 12.66 23.64 -1.52
CA ILE A 140 11.49 22.78 -1.68
C ILE A 140 10.34 23.41 -0.91
N LYS A 141 9.22 23.61 -1.60
CA LYS A 141 8.02 24.17 -1.01
C LYS A 141 7.04 23.08 -0.64
N GLY A 142 6.31 23.28 0.45
CA GLY A 142 5.29 22.33 0.90
C GLY A 142 5.45 21.93 2.36
N HIS A 143 4.54 21.06 2.80
CA HIS A 143 4.52 20.55 4.17
C HIS A 143 5.10 19.14 4.24
N PRO A 144 6.13 18.88 5.07
CA PRO A 144 6.75 17.56 5.10
C PRO A 144 5.92 16.56 5.91
N TYR A 145 5.79 15.34 5.37
CA TYR A 145 5.12 14.22 6.02
C TYR A 145 6.10 13.09 6.31
N PHE A 146 5.99 12.55 7.51
CA PHE A 146 6.79 11.43 8.00
C PHE A 146 5.90 10.32 8.59
N ALA A 147 6.41 9.10 8.61
CA ALA A 147 5.89 8.02 9.46
C ALA A 147 6.89 7.71 10.57
N VAL A 148 6.40 7.33 11.75
CA VAL A 148 7.23 6.89 12.89
C VAL A 148 6.72 5.55 13.39
N ASP A 149 7.63 4.58 13.48
CA ASP A 149 7.35 3.32 14.16
C ASP A 149 7.45 3.51 15.67
N ILE A 150 6.30 3.48 16.34
CA ILE A 150 6.16 3.60 17.79
C ILE A 150 5.94 2.24 18.46
N THR A 151 6.24 1.14 17.78
CA THR A 151 6.11 -0.21 18.34
C THR A 151 7.09 -0.40 19.50
N PRO A 152 6.65 -0.74 20.73
CA PRO A 152 7.54 -0.99 21.86
C PRO A 152 8.50 -2.15 21.59
N LYS A 153 9.80 -1.86 21.45
CA LYS A 153 10.83 -2.88 21.18
C LYS A 153 12.22 -2.44 21.66
N GLY A 154 13.03 -3.41 22.07
CA GLY A 154 14.43 -3.21 22.50
C GLY A 154 14.57 -2.10 23.55
N THR A 155 15.51 -1.18 23.34
CA THR A 155 15.78 -0.05 24.25
C THR A 155 14.69 1.04 24.24
N HIS A 156 13.65 0.91 23.41
CA HIS A 156 12.56 1.90 23.27
C HIS A 156 11.24 1.53 23.94
N VAL A 157 11.14 0.36 24.59
CA VAL A 157 9.87 -0.15 25.14
C VAL A 157 9.17 0.86 26.06
N GLU A 158 9.88 1.41 27.05
CA GLU A 158 9.29 2.31 28.04
C GLU A 158 8.78 3.61 27.41
N LYS A 159 9.62 4.27 26.58
CA LYS A 159 9.26 5.52 25.89
C LYS A 159 8.07 5.33 24.96
N ALA A 160 8.08 4.27 24.14
CA ALA A 160 7.01 3.97 23.20
C ALA A 160 5.67 3.70 23.91
N THR A 161 5.71 2.92 24.99
CA THR A 161 4.51 2.59 25.79
C THR A 161 3.92 3.84 26.44
N SER A 162 4.76 4.67 27.07
CA SER A 162 4.31 5.92 27.69
C SER A 162 3.75 6.90 26.66
N PHE A 163 4.36 6.98 25.48
CA PHE A 163 3.87 7.85 24.41
C PHE A 163 2.49 7.41 23.92
N LEU A 164 2.29 6.12 23.69
CA LEU A 164 1.00 5.62 23.23
C LEU A 164 -0.11 5.90 24.24
N ALA A 165 0.16 5.69 25.54
CA ALA A 165 -0.77 6.00 26.60
C ALA A 165 -1.13 7.50 26.67
N ASP A 166 -0.18 8.41 26.47
CA ASP A 166 -0.45 9.86 26.36
C ASP A 166 -1.38 10.17 25.18
N LYS A 167 -1.13 9.57 24.01
CA LYS A 167 -1.96 9.80 22.81
C LYS A 167 -3.36 9.23 22.96
N GLU A 168 -3.51 8.05 23.55
CA GLU A 168 -4.82 7.48 23.88
C GLU A 168 -5.58 8.33 24.91
N GLY A 169 -4.89 8.86 25.92
CA GLY A 169 -5.45 9.81 26.88
C GLY A 169 -5.95 11.12 26.25
N LYS A 170 -5.45 11.48 25.07
CA LYS A 170 -5.89 12.64 24.26
C LYS A 170 -7.00 12.29 23.26
N GLY A 171 -7.56 11.09 23.33
CA GLY A 171 -8.68 10.66 22.49
C GLY A 171 -8.28 10.08 21.13
N LEU A 172 -6.99 9.86 20.87
CA LEU A 172 -6.55 9.09 19.70
C LEU A 172 -6.70 7.60 19.95
N SER A 173 -6.76 6.80 18.89
CA SER A 173 -6.81 5.35 19.01
C SER A 173 -6.02 4.67 17.90
N LEU A 174 -5.71 3.38 18.07
CA LEU A 174 -5.12 2.56 17.01
C LEU A 174 -6.22 1.90 16.17
N ASP A 175 -6.16 2.04 14.85
CA ASP A 175 -6.98 1.21 13.97
C ASP A 175 -6.36 -0.18 13.83
N LYS A 176 -6.95 -1.17 14.50
CA LYS A 176 -6.51 -2.56 14.51
C LYS A 176 -7.11 -3.41 13.38
N ASN A 177 -8.03 -2.86 12.58
CA ASN A 177 -8.58 -3.54 11.40
C ASN A 177 -8.51 -2.66 10.14
N PRO A 178 -7.33 -2.19 9.74
CA PRO A 178 -7.20 -1.30 8.59
C PRO A 178 -7.48 -2.01 7.24
N ARG A 179 -7.61 -3.35 7.26
CA ARG A 179 -8.08 -4.16 6.12
C ARG A 179 -9.57 -4.00 5.84
N ALA A 180 -10.33 -3.41 6.76
CA ALA A 180 -11.73 -3.03 6.54
C ALA A 180 -11.89 -1.90 5.52
N MET A 181 -10.79 -1.22 5.13
CA MET A 181 -10.77 -0.14 4.12
C MET A 181 -11.72 1.03 4.48
N SER A 182 -11.81 1.36 5.77
CA SER A 182 -12.69 2.42 6.27
C SER A 182 -12.09 3.83 6.19
N HIS A 183 -10.77 3.96 5.99
CA HIS A 183 -10.12 5.26 5.83
C HIS A 183 -10.65 5.99 4.60
N ASN A 184 -10.73 7.32 4.66
CA ASN A 184 -10.95 8.12 3.47
C ASN A 184 -9.76 7.96 2.49
N PRO A 185 -9.91 8.31 1.21
CA PRO A 185 -8.89 8.02 0.20
C PRO A 185 -7.51 8.63 0.48
N ASP A 186 -7.44 9.88 0.95
CA ASP A 186 -6.17 10.56 1.29
C ASP A 186 -5.46 9.83 2.44
N ALA A 187 -6.20 9.50 3.51
CA ALA A 187 -5.72 8.74 4.65
C ALA A 187 -5.23 7.35 4.22
N ALA A 188 -6.00 6.66 3.38
CA ALA A 188 -5.66 5.35 2.86
C ALA A 188 -4.33 5.38 2.10
N ALA A 189 -4.15 6.31 1.16
CA ALA A 189 -2.93 6.43 0.36
C ALA A 189 -1.69 6.71 1.21
N MET A 190 -1.81 7.64 2.18
CA MET A 190 -0.74 7.95 3.12
C MET A 190 -0.36 6.72 3.95
N TYR A 191 -1.37 6.05 4.51
CA TYR A 191 -1.18 4.87 5.33
C TYR A 191 -0.56 3.72 4.53
N ALA A 192 -0.98 3.49 3.29
CA ALA A 192 -0.43 2.40 2.47
C ALA A 192 1.07 2.56 2.23
N GLN A 193 1.54 3.79 1.93
CA GLN A 193 2.96 4.07 1.80
C GLN A 193 3.69 3.87 3.13
N ALA A 194 3.21 4.51 4.20
CA ALA A 194 3.82 4.41 5.54
C ALA A 194 3.93 2.96 6.00
N ARG A 195 2.82 2.22 5.98
CA ARG A 195 2.74 0.83 6.41
C ARG A 195 3.69 -0.05 5.62
N SER A 196 3.73 0.06 4.29
CA SER A 196 4.60 -0.78 3.45
C SER A 196 6.08 -0.59 3.77
N ILE A 197 6.51 0.65 4.02
CA ILE A 197 7.91 0.95 4.31
C ILE A 197 8.29 0.59 5.75
N VAL A 198 7.40 0.84 6.71
CA VAL A 198 7.60 0.41 8.11
C VAL A 198 7.65 -1.12 8.20
N ASP A 199 6.74 -1.81 7.53
CA ASP A 199 6.68 -3.27 7.45
C ASP A 199 7.94 -3.87 6.81
N TRP A 200 8.39 -3.31 5.68
CA TRP A 200 9.64 -3.75 5.05
C TRP A 200 10.84 -3.58 5.99
N ASN A 201 10.96 -2.44 6.68
CA ASN A 201 12.03 -2.26 7.65
C ASN A 201 11.91 -3.26 8.80
N ALA A 202 10.72 -3.48 9.37
CA ALA A 202 10.50 -4.42 10.46
C ALA A 202 10.88 -5.87 10.10
N ARG A 203 10.61 -6.30 8.87
CA ARG A 203 10.91 -7.67 8.38
C ARG A 203 12.33 -7.88 7.85
N ASN A 204 13.09 -6.81 7.62
CA ASN A 204 14.46 -6.88 7.09
C ASN A 204 15.52 -6.29 8.05
N PRO A 205 15.57 -6.71 9.33
CA PRO A 205 16.58 -6.22 10.28
C PRO A 205 17.98 -6.79 10.05
N PHE A 206 18.11 -7.85 9.24
CA PHE A 206 19.39 -8.48 8.88
C PHE A 206 19.63 -8.43 7.37
N CYS A 207 20.90 -8.40 6.98
CA CYS A 207 21.35 -8.40 5.59
C CYS A 207 21.09 -9.76 4.95
N ALA A 208 20.30 -9.80 3.88
CA ALA A 208 20.09 -11.03 3.12
C ALA A 208 21.37 -11.58 2.44
N GLY A 209 22.38 -10.73 2.24
CA GLY A 209 23.65 -11.13 1.62
C GLY A 209 24.65 -11.81 2.56
N CYS A 210 24.61 -11.50 3.87
CA CYS A 210 25.60 -12.05 4.83
C CYS A 210 25.06 -12.38 6.23
N GLY A 211 23.78 -12.14 6.51
CA GLY A 211 23.11 -12.42 7.78
C GLY A 211 23.38 -11.41 8.90
N GLN A 212 24.22 -10.39 8.71
CA GLN A 212 24.56 -9.40 9.74
C GLN A 212 23.47 -8.33 9.93
N PRO A 213 23.34 -7.70 11.12
CA PRO A 213 22.38 -6.61 11.34
C PRO A 213 22.52 -5.46 10.33
N ASN A 214 21.37 -4.98 9.84
CA ASN A 214 21.25 -3.90 8.86
C ASN A 214 20.88 -2.57 9.51
N LEU A 215 21.31 -1.48 8.88
CA LEU A 215 20.94 -0.11 9.21
C LEU A 215 19.93 0.42 8.18
N SER A 216 18.87 1.07 8.65
CA SER A 216 17.96 1.83 7.77
C SER A 216 18.55 3.21 7.51
N VAL A 217 18.63 3.60 6.24
CA VAL A 217 19.10 4.89 5.76
C VAL A 217 18.13 5.41 4.69
N HIS A 218 18.44 6.57 4.10
CA HIS A 218 17.62 7.22 3.08
C HIS A 218 16.17 7.43 3.56
N ALA A 219 16.04 7.92 4.78
CA ALA A 219 14.77 8.12 5.47
C ALA A 219 13.80 6.92 5.36
N GLY A 220 14.33 5.72 5.59
CA GLY A 220 13.56 4.48 5.62
C GLY A 220 13.47 3.71 4.30
N TYR A 221 14.03 4.23 3.19
CA TYR A 221 13.91 3.65 1.85
C TYR A 221 15.14 2.86 1.38
N LYS A 222 16.15 2.70 2.23
CA LYS A 222 17.32 1.87 1.93
C LYS A 222 17.80 1.17 3.19
N ARG A 223 18.22 -0.09 3.06
CA ARG A 223 18.96 -0.83 4.07
C ARG A 223 20.41 -0.92 3.60
N VAL A 224 21.34 -0.67 4.51
CA VAL A 224 22.77 -0.88 4.28
C VAL A 224 23.30 -1.87 5.31
N CYS A 225 24.28 -2.68 4.90
CA CYS A 225 25.02 -3.57 5.80
C CYS A 225 26.30 -2.86 6.25
N PRO A 226 26.37 -2.33 7.49
CA PRO A 226 27.54 -1.59 7.95
C PRO A 226 28.79 -2.48 7.97
N SER A 227 29.95 -1.91 7.63
CA SER A 227 31.26 -2.59 7.62
C SER A 227 31.83 -2.80 9.01
N THR A 228 31.36 -2.03 9.99
CA THR A 228 31.70 -2.15 11.40
C THR A 228 30.44 -2.16 12.26
N ASP A 229 30.55 -2.61 13.51
CA ASP A 229 29.47 -2.54 14.49
C ASP A 229 30.03 -2.42 15.90
N ARG A 230 29.51 -1.44 16.65
CA ARG A 230 29.96 -1.16 18.01
C ARG A 230 29.48 -2.18 19.04
N LYS A 231 28.32 -2.80 18.85
CA LYS A 231 27.71 -3.76 19.80
C LYS A 231 27.72 -3.27 21.26
N GLY A 232 27.44 -1.99 21.49
CA GLY A 232 27.48 -1.34 22.80
C GLY A 232 28.85 -0.88 23.29
N GLY A 233 29.92 -1.03 22.50
CA GLY A 233 31.27 -0.55 22.79
C GLY A 233 31.58 0.84 22.23
N ASP A 234 32.74 1.37 22.61
CA ASP A 234 33.19 2.72 22.20
C ASP A 234 33.69 2.78 20.74
N SER A 235 34.06 1.64 20.15
CA SER A 235 34.61 1.54 18.80
C SER A 235 33.96 0.41 18.00
N GLY A 236 33.88 0.58 16.67
CA GLY A 236 33.23 -0.39 15.80
C GLY A 236 34.13 -1.59 15.49
N GLU A 237 33.66 -2.80 15.76
CA GLU A 237 34.33 -4.03 15.35
C GLU A 237 34.15 -4.28 13.85
N PRO A 238 35.22 -4.57 13.09
CA PRO A 238 35.11 -4.93 11.67
C PRO A 238 34.25 -6.16 11.44
N ARG A 239 33.43 -6.12 10.39
CA ARG A 239 32.63 -7.24 9.90
C ARG A 239 33.26 -7.80 8.64
N GLY A 240 33.05 -9.10 8.41
CA GLY A 240 33.45 -9.75 7.16
C GLY A 240 32.88 -9.06 5.92
N ASP A 241 33.48 -9.36 4.77
CA ASP A 241 33.03 -8.81 3.51
C ASP A 241 31.56 -9.19 3.20
N CYS A 242 30.86 -8.33 2.47
CA CYS A 242 29.44 -8.51 2.16
C CYS A 242 29.15 -8.13 0.71
N PRO A 243 28.48 -8.99 -0.08
CA PRO A 243 28.20 -8.71 -1.48
C PRO A 243 27.35 -7.45 -1.69
N THR A 244 26.55 -7.05 -0.69
CA THR A 244 25.69 -5.86 -0.81
C THR A 244 26.46 -4.53 -0.65
N ARG A 245 27.76 -4.56 -0.33
CA ARG A 245 28.60 -3.35 -0.18
C ARG A 245 29.31 -2.94 -1.47
N HIS A 246 29.35 -3.82 -2.46
CA HIS A 246 30.14 -3.62 -3.69
C HIS A 246 29.34 -3.08 -4.87
N GLY A 247 28.06 -2.74 -4.66
CA GLY A 247 27.21 -2.21 -5.71
C GLY A 247 25.73 -2.11 -5.30
N VAL A 248 24.88 -1.88 -6.30
CA VAL A 248 23.43 -1.81 -6.12
C VAL A 248 22.87 -3.22 -6.00
N SER A 249 22.27 -3.53 -4.85
CA SER A 249 21.59 -4.81 -4.61
C SER A 249 20.13 -4.56 -4.29
N ASN A 250 19.22 -5.30 -4.93
CA ASN A 250 17.78 -5.16 -4.74
C ASN A 250 17.34 -5.42 -3.28
N VAL A 251 18.06 -6.27 -2.53
CA VAL A 251 17.78 -6.56 -1.12
C VAL A 251 17.98 -5.34 -0.21
N CYS A 252 18.67 -4.31 -0.69
CA CYS A 252 18.85 -3.04 0.01
C CYS A 252 17.64 -2.10 -0.15
N PHE A 253 16.65 -2.42 -0.98
CA PHE A 253 15.52 -1.54 -1.29
C PHE A 253 14.16 -2.17 -0.96
N PRO A 254 13.11 -1.35 -0.72
CA PRO A 254 11.77 -1.85 -0.46
C PRO A 254 11.27 -2.77 -1.55
N ARG A 255 10.66 -3.88 -1.13
CA ARG A 255 10.04 -4.88 -2.02
C ARG A 255 8.61 -4.47 -2.36
N THR A 256 8.19 -4.71 -3.59
CA THR A 256 6.79 -4.67 -4.03
C THR A 256 6.52 -5.93 -4.83
N ASP A 257 5.58 -6.74 -4.39
CA ASP A 257 5.24 -8.02 -5.03
C ASP A 257 4.11 -7.80 -6.04
N PRO A 258 4.37 -7.94 -7.36
CA PRO A 258 3.30 -7.83 -8.35
C PRO A 258 2.32 -9.00 -8.18
N THR A 259 1.03 -8.68 -8.12
CA THR A 259 -0.05 -9.66 -7.92
C THR A 259 -1.14 -9.35 -8.94
N MET A 260 -1.42 -10.27 -9.84
CA MET A 260 -2.52 -10.08 -10.79
C MET A 260 -3.85 -10.32 -10.08
N ILE A 261 -4.91 -9.64 -10.51
CA ILE A 261 -6.29 -9.92 -10.09
C ILE A 261 -7.23 -9.72 -11.28
N ALA A 262 -8.01 -10.74 -11.63
CA ALA A 262 -8.72 -10.78 -12.91
C ALA A 262 -10.23 -10.98 -12.78
N ALA A 263 -11.00 -10.07 -13.38
CA ALA A 263 -12.40 -10.31 -13.70
C ALA A 263 -12.48 -11.11 -15.01
N VAL A 264 -12.89 -12.37 -14.92
CA VAL A 264 -12.98 -13.27 -16.07
C VAL A 264 -14.42 -13.32 -16.57
N VAL A 265 -14.60 -12.87 -17.81
CA VAL A 265 -15.90 -12.84 -18.50
C VAL A 265 -16.07 -14.10 -19.32
N SER A 266 -17.29 -14.67 -19.33
CA SER A 266 -17.65 -15.80 -20.18
C SER A 266 -17.46 -15.49 -21.67
N ALA A 267 -17.34 -16.53 -22.49
CA ALA A 267 -17.09 -16.38 -23.92
C ALA A 267 -18.21 -15.58 -24.62
N ASP A 268 -19.47 -15.72 -24.15
CA ASP A 268 -20.64 -15.01 -24.65
C ASP A 268 -20.86 -13.61 -24.02
N GLY A 269 -20.01 -13.21 -23.06
CA GLY A 269 -20.09 -11.90 -22.42
C GLY A 269 -21.18 -11.76 -21.35
N LYS A 270 -21.87 -12.82 -20.96
CA LYS A 270 -23.07 -12.74 -20.10
C LYS A 270 -22.84 -13.09 -18.63
N ARG A 271 -21.69 -13.68 -18.30
CA ARG A 271 -21.38 -14.18 -16.96
C ARG A 271 -19.99 -13.77 -16.51
N LEU A 272 -19.81 -13.66 -15.20
CA LEU A 272 -18.53 -13.47 -14.53
C LEU A 272 -18.16 -14.72 -13.75
N LEU A 273 -16.90 -15.15 -13.87
CA LEU A 273 -16.34 -16.19 -13.01
C LEU A 273 -15.90 -15.55 -11.70
N LEU A 274 -16.43 -16.03 -10.59
CA LEU A 274 -15.99 -15.63 -9.25
C LEU A 274 -15.64 -16.88 -8.44
N GLY A 275 -14.64 -16.71 -7.58
CA GLY A 275 -14.13 -17.74 -6.68
C GLY A 275 -14.26 -17.37 -5.22
N ARG A 276 -14.23 -18.37 -4.35
CA ARG A 276 -14.09 -18.16 -2.90
C ARG A 276 -13.22 -19.21 -2.24
N GLN A 277 -12.57 -18.81 -1.15
CA GLN A 277 -11.86 -19.70 -0.25
C GLN A 277 -12.77 -20.20 0.88
N LYS A 278 -12.44 -21.38 1.43
CA LYS A 278 -13.20 -22.02 2.51
C LYS A 278 -13.31 -21.17 3.77
N ARG A 279 -12.27 -20.38 4.07
CA ARG A 279 -12.21 -19.51 5.26
C ARG A 279 -13.05 -18.24 5.15
N TRP A 280 -13.56 -17.90 3.96
CA TRP A 280 -14.36 -16.68 3.77
C TRP A 280 -15.78 -16.86 4.28
N PRO A 281 -16.51 -15.77 4.59
CA PRO A 281 -17.93 -15.85 4.93
C PRO A 281 -18.73 -16.57 3.85
N PRO A 282 -19.82 -17.29 4.21
CA PRO A 282 -20.76 -17.83 3.24
C PRO A 282 -21.19 -16.79 2.20
N TYR A 283 -21.32 -17.25 0.96
CA TYR A 283 -21.78 -16.46 -0.19
C TYR A 283 -20.91 -15.24 -0.58
N TRP A 284 -19.74 -15.06 0.04
CA TRP A 284 -18.79 -14.01 -0.30
C TRP A 284 -17.79 -14.50 -1.36
N TYR A 285 -17.86 -13.92 -2.56
CA TYR A 285 -17.03 -14.29 -3.71
C TYR A 285 -16.23 -13.08 -4.21
N SER A 286 -15.10 -13.35 -4.87
CA SER A 286 -14.25 -12.33 -5.47
C SER A 286 -13.72 -12.79 -6.84
N THR A 287 -13.11 -11.87 -7.57
CA THR A 287 -12.24 -12.19 -8.71
C THR A 287 -11.05 -13.03 -8.26
N LEU A 288 -10.45 -13.79 -9.20
CA LEU A 288 -9.28 -14.63 -8.95
C LEU A 288 -8.00 -13.80 -8.94
N ALA A 289 -7.02 -14.16 -8.11
CA ALA A 289 -5.83 -13.34 -7.91
C ALA A 289 -4.62 -14.18 -7.50
N GLY A 290 -3.47 -13.86 -8.08
CA GLY A 290 -2.25 -14.64 -7.94
C GLY A 290 -0.98 -13.83 -8.03
N PHE A 291 0.11 -14.34 -7.46
CA PHE A 291 1.43 -13.73 -7.65
C PHE A 291 1.93 -13.98 -9.08
N LEU A 292 2.64 -13.00 -9.64
CA LEU A 292 3.39 -13.24 -10.86
C LEU A 292 4.62 -14.09 -10.54
N GLU A 293 4.98 -15.03 -11.41
CA GLU A 293 6.25 -15.74 -11.31
C GLU A 293 7.40 -15.02 -12.04
N PRO A 294 8.67 -15.23 -11.63
CA PRO A 294 9.82 -14.69 -12.34
C PRO A 294 9.84 -15.11 -13.81
N GLY A 295 9.87 -14.13 -14.71
CA GLY A 295 9.93 -14.36 -16.16
C GLY A 295 8.57 -14.35 -16.86
N GLU A 296 7.47 -14.18 -16.13
CA GLU A 296 6.13 -14.02 -16.72
C GLU A 296 5.75 -12.55 -16.94
N SER A 297 5.01 -12.29 -18.03
CA SER A 297 4.20 -11.09 -18.18
C SER A 297 2.94 -11.14 -17.31
N ILE A 298 2.29 -9.98 -17.12
CA ILE A 298 1.03 -9.91 -16.36
C ILE A 298 -0.04 -10.78 -17.04
N GLU A 299 -0.10 -10.76 -18.37
CA GLU A 299 -1.07 -11.51 -19.15
C GLU A 299 -0.81 -13.03 -19.10
N GLU A 300 0.45 -13.47 -19.01
CA GLU A 300 0.79 -14.89 -18.77
C GLU A 300 0.35 -15.32 -17.38
N SER A 301 0.66 -14.54 -16.34
CA SER A 301 0.23 -14.84 -14.97
C SER A 301 -1.30 -14.89 -14.85
N VAL A 302 -2.04 -13.98 -15.49
CA VAL A 302 -3.51 -14.04 -15.56
C VAL A 302 -3.99 -15.36 -16.16
N ARG A 303 -3.37 -15.83 -17.25
CA ARG A 303 -3.76 -17.10 -17.89
C ARG A 303 -3.42 -18.30 -17.01
N ARG A 304 -2.24 -18.29 -16.39
CA ARG A 304 -1.77 -19.36 -15.51
C ARG A 304 -2.67 -19.51 -14.30
N GLU A 305 -2.83 -18.46 -13.49
CA GLU A 305 -3.57 -18.58 -12.22
C GLU A 305 -5.04 -18.91 -12.44
N VAL A 306 -5.70 -18.30 -13.46
CA VAL A 306 -7.11 -18.59 -13.73
C VAL A 306 -7.27 -20.07 -14.11
N TRP A 307 -6.33 -20.63 -14.85
CA TRP A 307 -6.33 -22.04 -15.18
C TRP A 307 -6.00 -22.93 -13.98
N GLU A 308 -5.03 -22.57 -13.14
CA GLU A 308 -4.65 -23.31 -11.93
C GLU A 308 -5.81 -23.37 -10.92
N GLU A 309 -6.37 -22.22 -10.56
CA GLU A 309 -7.40 -22.14 -9.51
C GLU A 309 -8.75 -22.66 -9.96
N SER A 310 -9.14 -22.43 -11.22
CA SER A 310 -10.51 -22.69 -11.69
C SER A 310 -10.61 -23.74 -12.80
N GLY A 311 -9.56 -23.97 -13.57
CA GLY A 311 -9.58 -24.79 -14.79
C GLY A 311 -10.04 -24.04 -16.05
N VAL A 312 -10.59 -22.83 -15.91
CA VAL A 312 -11.03 -22.00 -17.04
C VAL A 312 -9.83 -21.53 -17.84
N ARG A 313 -9.91 -21.61 -19.17
CA ARG A 313 -8.87 -21.11 -20.07
C ARG A 313 -9.29 -19.75 -20.63
N VAL A 314 -8.41 -18.76 -20.51
CA VAL A 314 -8.67 -17.39 -20.99
C VAL A 314 -7.76 -17.01 -22.15
N GLY A 315 -8.31 -16.26 -23.10
CA GLY A 315 -7.63 -15.77 -24.29
C GLY A 315 -7.09 -14.35 -24.09
N ARG A 316 -7.89 -13.35 -24.48
CA ARG A 316 -7.52 -11.94 -24.39
C ARG A 316 -7.53 -11.48 -22.94
N VAL A 317 -6.49 -10.72 -22.56
CA VAL A 317 -6.32 -10.06 -21.27
C VAL A 317 -6.14 -8.57 -21.52
N VAL A 318 -6.85 -7.73 -20.76
CA VAL A 318 -6.73 -6.27 -20.82
C VAL A 318 -6.44 -5.74 -19.42
N ILE A 319 -5.31 -5.06 -19.26
CA ILE A 319 -4.97 -4.40 -17.99
C ILE A 319 -5.89 -3.19 -17.80
N HIS A 320 -6.48 -3.09 -16.62
CA HIS A 320 -7.49 -2.08 -16.30
C HIS A 320 -6.91 -0.97 -15.42
N SER A 321 -6.40 -1.32 -14.24
CA SER A 321 -5.82 -0.37 -13.28
C SER A 321 -4.99 -1.12 -12.24
N SER A 322 -4.30 -0.41 -11.34
CA SER A 322 -3.53 -1.02 -10.25
C SER A 322 -3.87 -0.42 -8.90
N GLN A 323 -3.74 -1.23 -7.85
CA GLN A 323 -4.03 -0.86 -6.47
C GLN A 323 -2.88 -1.33 -5.57
N PRO A 324 -2.19 -0.43 -4.85
CA PRO A 324 -1.33 -0.83 -3.76
C PRO A 324 -2.12 -1.65 -2.73
N TRP A 325 -1.56 -2.75 -2.27
CA TRP A 325 -2.13 -3.57 -1.22
C TRP A 325 -1.08 -3.81 -0.14
N PRO A 326 -1.08 -2.99 0.92
CA PRO A 326 0.02 -2.91 1.86
C PRO A 326 -0.06 -4.06 2.89
N TYR A 327 -0.32 -5.30 2.47
CA TYR A 327 -0.50 -6.46 3.36
C TYR A 327 0.17 -7.75 2.83
N PRO A 328 1.51 -7.85 2.82
CA PRO A 328 2.45 -6.85 3.36
C PRO A 328 2.86 -5.75 2.37
N ALA A 329 3.09 -6.09 1.09
CA ALA A 329 3.62 -5.16 0.10
C ALA A 329 3.30 -5.58 -1.35
N SER A 330 2.03 -5.91 -1.65
CA SER A 330 1.61 -6.27 -3.00
C SER A 330 1.26 -5.04 -3.83
N LEU A 331 1.50 -5.11 -5.14
CA LEU A 331 0.84 -4.25 -6.12
C LEU A 331 -0.17 -5.09 -6.88
N MET A 332 -1.46 -4.88 -6.58
CA MET A 332 -2.54 -5.55 -7.28
C MET A 332 -2.68 -4.94 -8.67
N ILE A 333 -2.53 -5.76 -9.70
CA ILE A 333 -2.64 -5.37 -11.10
C ILE A 333 -3.94 -5.96 -11.61
N GLY A 334 -4.95 -5.11 -11.75
CA GLY A 334 -6.29 -5.49 -12.16
C GLY A 334 -6.37 -5.71 -13.66
N ALA A 335 -6.95 -6.85 -14.07
CA ALA A 335 -7.17 -7.19 -15.45
C ALA A 335 -8.61 -7.66 -15.70
N ILE A 336 -9.05 -7.53 -16.95
CA ILE A 336 -10.27 -8.14 -17.45
C ILE A 336 -9.84 -9.17 -18.51
N ALA A 337 -10.28 -10.41 -18.34
CA ALA A 337 -9.93 -11.51 -19.22
C ALA A 337 -11.18 -12.16 -19.81
N GLN A 338 -11.08 -12.69 -21.03
CA GLN A 338 -12.19 -13.39 -21.69
C GLN A 338 -11.91 -14.89 -21.77
N ALA A 339 -12.84 -15.70 -21.27
CA ALA A 339 -12.79 -17.15 -21.39
C ALA A 339 -12.87 -17.60 -22.85
N LEU A 340 -12.16 -18.69 -23.17
CA LEU A 340 -12.29 -19.38 -24.44
C LEU A 340 -13.63 -20.15 -24.46
N PRO A 341 -14.31 -20.26 -25.61
CA PRO A 341 -15.59 -20.94 -25.72
C PRO A 341 -15.47 -22.47 -25.52
N GLY A 342 -16.62 -23.13 -25.32
CA GLY A 342 -16.71 -24.58 -25.21
C GLY A 342 -16.01 -25.11 -23.96
N ASP A 343 -15.12 -26.08 -24.12
CA ASP A 343 -14.35 -26.66 -23.00
C ASP A 343 -13.41 -25.64 -22.32
N GLY A 344 -13.26 -24.42 -22.85
CA GLY A 344 -12.54 -23.34 -22.19
C GLY A 344 -13.25 -22.80 -20.94
N GLU A 345 -14.59 -22.93 -20.85
CA GLU A 345 -15.39 -22.41 -19.74
C GLU A 345 -15.60 -23.42 -18.60
N LYS A 346 -15.08 -24.65 -18.76
CA LYS A 346 -15.27 -25.73 -17.79
C LYS A 346 -14.48 -25.45 -16.51
N ILE A 347 -15.17 -25.48 -15.38
CA ILE A 347 -14.57 -25.34 -14.05
C ILE A 347 -14.15 -26.73 -13.55
N THR A 348 -12.89 -26.88 -13.11
CA THR A 348 -12.32 -28.13 -12.60
C THR A 348 -11.57 -28.02 -11.28
N LEU A 349 -11.27 -26.81 -10.79
CA LEU A 349 -10.55 -26.54 -9.52
C LEU A 349 -9.24 -27.37 -9.39
N ASN A 350 -8.20 -27.04 -10.15
CA ASN A 350 -7.06 -27.95 -10.34
C ASN A 350 -6.11 -28.02 -9.12
N ASP A 351 -5.88 -26.90 -8.44
CA ASP A 351 -4.92 -26.79 -7.32
C ASP A 351 -5.54 -26.97 -5.92
N LYS A 352 -6.88 -26.93 -5.82
CA LYS A 352 -7.68 -26.99 -4.59
C LYS A 352 -7.53 -25.78 -3.66
N GLU A 353 -7.07 -24.64 -4.15
CA GLU A 353 -7.01 -23.40 -3.36
C GLU A 353 -8.40 -22.81 -3.10
N LEU A 354 -9.26 -22.83 -4.13
CA LEU A 354 -10.65 -22.41 -4.03
C LEU A 354 -11.54 -23.52 -3.45
N GLU A 355 -12.48 -23.14 -2.60
CA GLU A 355 -13.57 -24.03 -2.20
C GLU A 355 -14.60 -24.16 -3.33
N VAL A 356 -14.92 -23.05 -3.98
CA VAL A 356 -15.89 -22.96 -5.07
C VAL A 356 -15.43 -21.90 -6.07
N ALA A 357 -15.50 -22.23 -7.35
CA ALA A 357 -15.56 -21.25 -8.45
C ALA A 357 -16.88 -21.45 -9.20
N LYS A 358 -17.53 -20.36 -9.59
CA LYS A 358 -18.85 -20.40 -10.24
C LYS A 358 -19.00 -19.25 -11.23
N TRP A 359 -19.72 -19.52 -12.31
CA TRP A 359 -20.23 -18.50 -13.23
C TRP A 359 -21.50 -17.84 -12.66
N PHE A 360 -21.49 -16.52 -12.57
CA PHE A 360 -22.62 -15.69 -12.12
C PHE A 360 -23.12 -14.84 -13.29
N GLU A 361 -24.44 -14.77 -13.48
CA GLU A 361 -25.05 -13.91 -14.50
C GLU A 361 -24.77 -12.44 -14.19
N ILE A 362 -24.53 -11.61 -15.21
CA ILE A 362 -24.20 -10.18 -15.02
C ILE A 362 -25.26 -9.44 -14.20
N GLU A 363 -26.54 -9.78 -14.34
CA GLU A 363 -27.63 -9.15 -13.56
C GLU A 363 -27.64 -9.59 -12.09
N GLU A 364 -27.23 -10.83 -11.78
CA GLU A 364 -27.05 -11.28 -10.39
C GLU A 364 -25.90 -10.49 -9.73
N VAL A 365 -24.81 -10.29 -10.47
CA VAL A 365 -23.65 -9.50 -10.03
C VAL A 365 -24.01 -8.02 -9.86
N ARG A 366 -24.80 -7.44 -10.78
CA ARG A 366 -25.30 -6.06 -10.67
C ARG A 366 -26.08 -5.84 -9.38
N LYS A 367 -27.04 -6.72 -9.07
CA LYS A 367 -27.81 -6.66 -7.82
C LYS A 367 -26.89 -6.75 -6.58
N ALA A 368 -25.87 -7.61 -6.64
CA ALA A 368 -24.90 -7.77 -5.56
C ALA A 368 -24.00 -6.53 -5.36
N LEU A 369 -23.65 -5.80 -6.42
CA LEU A 369 -22.93 -4.52 -6.31
C LEU A 369 -23.77 -3.46 -5.58
N GLU A 370 -25.08 -3.45 -5.79
CA GLU A 370 -25.99 -2.48 -5.17
C GLU A 370 -26.28 -2.77 -3.69
N THR A 371 -26.38 -4.04 -3.31
CA THR A 371 -26.94 -4.44 -2.00
C THR A 371 -26.12 -5.47 -1.22
N GLY A 372 -25.08 -6.05 -1.83
CA GLY A 372 -24.34 -7.20 -1.29
C GLY A 372 -22.85 -6.95 -1.04
N THR A 373 -22.39 -5.70 -1.01
CA THR A 373 -20.96 -5.39 -0.82
C THR A 373 -20.60 -5.24 0.66
N SER A 374 -19.47 -5.83 1.08
CA SER A 374 -18.97 -5.71 2.46
C SER A 374 -17.48 -6.05 2.57
N PRO A 375 -16.73 -5.44 3.49
CA PRO A 375 -15.37 -5.86 3.79
C PRO A 375 -15.29 -7.33 4.19
N LEU A 376 -14.16 -7.98 3.87
CA LEU A 376 -13.97 -9.38 4.21
C LEU A 376 -13.94 -9.55 5.75
N GLY A 377 -14.81 -10.43 6.26
CA GLY A 377 -14.92 -10.73 7.69
C GLY A 377 -15.92 -9.85 8.45
N GLU A 378 -16.48 -8.82 7.80
CA GLU A 378 -17.58 -8.02 8.37
C GLU A 378 -18.94 -8.69 8.12
N ALA A 379 -19.93 -8.28 8.91
CA ALA A 379 -21.31 -8.71 8.73
C ALA A 379 -21.84 -8.34 7.33
N ALA A 380 -22.88 -9.04 6.90
CA ALA A 380 -23.58 -8.65 5.68
C ALA A 380 -24.18 -7.23 5.84
N PRO A 381 -24.24 -6.44 4.76
CA PRO A 381 -24.81 -5.09 4.84
C PRO A 381 -26.31 -5.15 5.15
N GLU A 382 -26.85 -4.04 5.66
CA GLU A 382 -28.27 -3.92 5.94
C GLU A 382 -29.09 -4.12 4.65
N GLY A 383 -30.15 -4.92 4.72
CA GLY A 383 -30.98 -5.26 3.56
C GLY A 383 -30.48 -6.44 2.73
N TYR A 384 -29.31 -7.02 3.03
CA TYR A 384 -28.85 -8.25 2.39
C TYR A 384 -29.78 -9.44 2.72
N LYS A 385 -30.09 -10.23 1.69
CA LYS A 385 -30.85 -11.47 1.82
C LYS A 385 -29.90 -12.66 1.85
N GLU A 386 -29.95 -13.45 2.93
CA GLU A 386 -29.12 -14.64 3.09
C GLU A 386 -29.23 -15.58 1.88
N GLY A 387 -28.07 -16.00 1.35
CA GLY A 387 -27.97 -16.83 0.15
C GLY A 387 -27.72 -16.06 -1.15
N ASP A 388 -27.95 -14.74 -1.17
CA ASP A 388 -27.62 -13.90 -2.33
C ASP A 388 -26.08 -13.72 -2.44
N LEU A 389 -25.58 -13.39 -3.63
CA LEU A 389 -24.16 -13.13 -3.85
C LEU A 389 -23.68 -11.93 -3.00
N ARG A 390 -22.58 -12.11 -2.26
CA ARG A 390 -21.83 -11.04 -1.58
C ARG A 390 -20.51 -10.76 -2.29
N LEU A 391 -20.16 -9.49 -2.39
CA LEU A 391 -18.97 -9.01 -3.11
C LEU A 391 -18.06 -8.17 -2.20
N PRO A 392 -16.80 -7.96 -2.61
CA PRO A 392 -15.90 -7.02 -1.95
C PRO A 392 -16.46 -5.59 -1.93
N PRO A 393 -16.05 -4.74 -0.97
CA PRO A 393 -16.54 -3.37 -0.88
C PRO A 393 -15.99 -2.52 -2.03
N ILE A 394 -16.60 -1.35 -2.28
CA ILE A 394 -16.29 -0.47 -3.43
C ILE A 394 -14.81 -0.05 -3.50
N GLN A 395 -14.11 -0.02 -2.37
CA GLN A 395 -12.69 0.30 -2.25
C GLN A 395 -11.77 -0.81 -2.80
N ALA A 396 -12.25 -2.05 -2.90
CA ALA A 396 -11.44 -3.17 -3.38
C ALA A 396 -11.32 -3.15 -4.91
N ILE A 397 -10.11 -3.34 -5.45
CA ILE A 397 -9.88 -3.48 -6.89
C ILE A 397 -10.75 -4.58 -7.54
N ALA A 398 -11.02 -5.67 -6.82
CA ALA A 398 -11.94 -6.72 -7.27
C ALA A 398 -13.34 -6.15 -7.59
N ASN A 399 -13.89 -5.33 -6.69
CA ASN A 399 -15.16 -4.65 -6.92
C ASN A 399 -15.06 -3.66 -8.11
N ARG A 400 -13.95 -2.92 -8.22
CA ARG A 400 -13.72 -1.99 -9.34
C ARG A 400 -13.71 -2.70 -10.70
N LEU A 401 -13.07 -3.87 -10.79
CA LEU A 401 -13.06 -4.69 -12.00
C LEU A 401 -14.44 -5.25 -12.33
N ILE A 402 -15.15 -5.77 -11.32
CA ILE A 402 -16.52 -6.27 -11.48
C ILE A 402 -17.45 -5.17 -11.98
N THR A 403 -17.37 -3.99 -11.35
CA THR A 403 -18.15 -2.79 -11.73
C THR A 403 -17.84 -2.38 -13.16
N ALA A 404 -16.56 -2.35 -13.56
CA ALA A 404 -16.18 -2.02 -14.93
C ALA A 404 -16.80 -2.97 -15.96
N VAL A 405 -16.82 -4.28 -15.69
CA VAL A 405 -17.48 -5.26 -16.57
C VAL A 405 -18.99 -5.02 -16.64
N VAL A 406 -19.65 -4.87 -15.48
CA VAL A 406 -21.10 -4.71 -15.34
C VAL A 406 -21.60 -3.39 -15.94
N GLU A 407 -20.85 -2.30 -15.83
CA GLU A 407 -21.22 -0.96 -16.30
C GLU A 407 -20.81 -0.68 -17.76
N GLY A 408 -20.27 -1.66 -18.47
CA GLY A 408 -20.12 -1.56 -19.93
C GLY A 408 -18.69 -1.53 -20.45
N PHE A 409 -17.72 -2.15 -19.77
CA PHE A 409 -16.50 -2.63 -20.47
C PHE A 409 -16.86 -3.55 -21.66
N LEU A 410 -18.08 -4.10 -21.67
CA LEU A 410 -18.66 -4.90 -22.76
C LEU A 410 -19.38 -4.10 -23.85
N SER A 411 -19.45 -2.77 -23.78
CA SER A 411 -19.99 -1.99 -24.89
C SER A 411 -19.07 -2.18 -26.11
N ALA A 412 -19.63 -2.58 -27.25
CA ALA A 412 -18.90 -2.87 -28.49
C ALA A 412 -18.10 -1.69 -29.10
N ALA A 413 -18.08 -0.53 -28.44
CA ALA A 413 -17.23 0.59 -28.81
C ALA A 413 -15.77 0.23 -28.49
N PRO A 414 -14.87 0.19 -29.50
CA PRO A 414 -13.45 0.01 -29.26
C PRO A 414 -12.94 1.15 -28.39
N LYS A 415 -12.44 0.83 -27.20
CA LYS A 415 -11.69 1.77 -26.35
C LYS A 415 -10.19 1.72 -26.66
N ILE A 416 -9.80 1.40 -27.90
CA ILE A 416 -8.40 1.29 -28.36
C ILE A 416 -8.13 2.31 -29.43
#